data_AF-A0A9W9RVP9-F1
#
_entry.id   AF-A0A9W9RVP9-F1
#
_cell.length_a   1.000
_cell.length_b   1.000
_cell.length_c   1.000
_cell.angle_alpha   90.00
_cell.angle_beta   90.00
_cell.angle_gamma   90.00
#
_symmetry.space_group_name_H-M   'P 1'
#
loop_
_entity.id
_entity.type
_entity.pdbx_description
1 polymer ?
#
loop_
_entity_poly.entity_id
_entity_poly.type
_entity_poly.pdbx_seq_one_letter_code
_entity_poly.pdbx_strand_id
1 'polypeptide(L)'
;MSSSHPEGGRYKQIERKIAQLQSQGLTEGLTFEDQEVLKHRLVFIWREPETIPEATATKSRQSRARHFYRMVQDSSIYLFLAVVLVVPPTILTSRVFQPVLGQLIGIESDDEFRFQLNAKAQKFFESTAAEQGFATEIPYISFMGSMFSAPETRDIKLAYSLVSRDHVEMFFKEILQGVVTSQMWATEEAQGGNTTGCMTIFIPSNQSQDGSCNIMVDRTMLIQSIHKFKMTKLKLD
;
A
#
# COMPACT_ATOMS: atom_id res chain seq x y z
N MET A 1 24.32 1.50 45.64
CA MET A 1 24.84 1.70 44.27
C MET A 1 23.64 1.76 43.33
N SER A 2 23.17 2.97 43.02
CA SER A 2 22.08 3.16 42.06
C SER A 2 22.63 2.94 40.65
N SER A 3 22.15 1.91 39.96
CA SER A 3 22.39 1.74 38.54
C SER A 3 21.60 2.81 37.78
N SER A 4 22.30 3.83 37.30
CA SER A 4 21.77 4.77 36.33
C SER A 4 21.46 4.04 35.03
N HIS A 5 20.22 3.60 34.83
CA HIS A 5 19.74 3.03 33.57
C HIS A 5 19.86 4.10 32.45
N PRO A 6 20.77 3.93 31.47
CA PRO A 6 20.81 4.78 30.28
C PRO A 6 19.71 4.41 29.27
N GLU A 7 18.95 3.35 29.56
CA GLU A 7 18.04 2.65 28.65
C GLU A 7 16.75 3.44 28.36
N GLY A 8 16.37 4.40 29.21
CA GLY A 8 15.17 5.21 29.01
C GLY A 8 15.29 6.30 27.93
N GLY A 9 16.50 6.63 27.46
CA GLY A 9 16.71 7.79 26.58
C GLY A 9 16.14 7.61 25.17
N ARG A 10 16.32 6.42 24.58
CA ARG A 10 15.88 6.15 23.20
C ARG A 10 14.42 5.78 23.10
N TYR A 11 13.92 5.00 24.05
CA TYR A 11 12.49 4.73 24.17
C TYR A 11 11.69 6.05 24.24
N LYS A 12 12.09 6.98 25.12
CA LYS A 12 11.50 8.32 25.20
C LYS A 12 11.65 9.18 23.94
N GLN A 13 12.65 8.93 23.09
CA GLN A 13 12.74 9.62 21.80
C GLN A 13 11.74 9.06 20.80
N ILE A 14 11.53 7.74 20.80
CA ILE A 14 10.54 7.07 19.96
C ILE A 14 9.14 7.50 20.39
N GLU A 15 8.81 7.47 21.68
CA GLU A 15 7.52 7.95 22.20
C GLU A 15 7.24 9.40 21.81
N ARG A 16 8.22 10.29 21.98
CA ARG A 16 8.09 11.69 21.55
C ARG A 16 7.86 11.81 20.05
N LYS A 17 8.52 10.98 19.25
CA LYS A 17 8.32 10.99 17.80
C LYS A 17 6.93 10.50 17.41
N ILE A 18 6.41 9.48 18.10
CA ILE A 18 5.04 9.00 17.90
C ILE A 18 4.03 10.09 18.27
N ALA A 19 4.18 10.74 19.44
CA ALA A 19 3.30 11.84 19.85
C ALA A 19 3.35 13.02 18.86
N GLN A 20 4.53 13.31 18.31
CA GLN A 20 4.68 14.29 17.23
C GLN A 20 3.89 13.87 15.97
N LEU A 21 4.05 12.62 15.52
CA LEU A 21 3.35 12.11 14.33
C LEU A 21 1.83 12.04 14.54
N GLN A 22 1.36 11.73 15.74
CA GLN A 22 -0.06 11.74 16.09
C GLN A 22 -0.66 13.15 16.06
N SER A 23 0.08 14.16 16.57
CA SER A 23 -0.41 15.53 16.61
C SER A 23 -0.29 16.28 15.29
N GLN A 24 0.75 15.98 14.49
CA GLN A 24 1.09 16.73 13.28
C GLN A 24 0.89 15.95 11.97
N GLY A 25 0.73 14.63 12.01
CA GLY A 25 0.76 13.77 10.82
C GLY A 25 -0.30 14.10 9.78
N LEU A 26 -1.49 14.50 10.23
CA LEU A 26 -2.60 14.88 9.35
C LEU A 26 -2.51 16.32 8.83
N THR A 27 -1.93 17.24 9.60
CA THR A 27 -1.89 18.67 9.26
C THR A 27 -0.60 19.00 8.50
N GLU A 28 0.54 18.79 9.13
CA GLU A 28 1.87 19.15 8.60
C GLU A 28 2.53 17.98 7.87
N GLY A 29 2.24 16.75 8.30
CA GLY A 29 2.84 15.53 7.75
C GLY A 29 4.28 15.33 8.23
N LEU A 30 5.16 14.85 7.35
CA LEU A 30 6.58 14.68 7.62
C LEU A 30 7.34 16.00 7.46
N THR A 31 8.20 16.34 8.43
CA THR A 31 9.09 17.51 8.30
C THR A 31 10.12 17.29 7.20
N PHE A 32 10.84 18.35 6.82
CA PHE A 32 11.93 18.24 5.86
C PHE A 32 13.04 17.31 6.37
N GLU A 33 13.39 17.42 7.64
CA GLU A 33 14.40 16.58 8.29
C GLU A 33 13.99 15.11 8.31
N ASP A 34 12.69 14.83 8.55
CA ASP A 34 12.15 13.48 8.50
C ASP A 34 12.29 12.88 7.10
N GLN A 35 11.96 13.66 6.07
CA GLN A 35 12.06 13.23 4.66
C GLN A 35 13.52 12.93 4.27
N GLU A 36 14.46 13.76 4.67
CA GLU A 36 15.90 13.52 4.39
C GLU A 36 16.41 12.26 5.10
N VAL A 37 16.01 12.02 6.36
CA VAL A 37 16.33 10.78 7.06
C VAL A 37 15.75 9.56 6.35
N LEU A 38 14.50 9.65 5.90
CA LEU A 38 13.79 8.55 5.24
C LEU A 38 14.37 8.21 3.87
N LYS A 39 14.72 9.20 3.04
CA LYS A 39 15.33 8.96 1.72
C LYS A 39 16.54 8.03 1.78
N HIS A 40 17.37 8.15 2.81
CA HIS A 40 18.54 7.28 2.96
C HIS A 40 18.23 5.92 3.59
N ARG A 41 17.24 5.86 4.50
CA ARG A 41 16.94 4.66 5.28
C ARG A 41 15.98 3.71 4.57
N LEU A 42 15.01 4.21 3.80
CA LEU A 42 13.98 3.37 3.19
C LEU A 42 14.53 2.44 2.11
N VAL A 43 15.37 2.94 1.19
CA VAL A 43 16.09 2.06 0.25
C VAL A 43 16.93 1.01 0.97
N PHE A 44 17.56 1.38 2.09
CA PHE A 44 18.34 0.42 2.86
C PHE A 44 17.45 -0.69 3.46
N ILE A 45 16.23 -0.39 3.88
CA ILE A 45 15.34 -1.34 4.57
C ILE A 45 14.60 -2.23 3.57
N TRP A 46 14.02 -1.63 2.54
CA TRP A 46 13.08 -2.31 1.64
C TRP A 46 13.72 -2.87 0.39
N ARG A 47 14.79 -2.27 -0.13
CA ARG A 47 15.47 -2.81 -1.31
C ARG A 47 16.37 -3.97 -0.91
N GLU A 48 16.13 -5.13 -1.53
CA GLU A 48 17.07 -6.25 -1.42
C GLU A 48 18.44 -5.84 -1.97
N PRO A 49 19.55 -6.25 -1.33
CA PRO A 49 20.87 -5.82 -1.76
C PRO A 49 21.20 -6.54 -3.06
N GLU A 50 21.38 -5.78 -4.15
CA GLU A 50 21.90 -6.30 -5.42
C GLU A 50 23.34 -6.75 -5.22
N THR A 51 23.51 -8.05 -4.91
CA THR A 51 24.80 -8.76 -4.93
C THR A 51 25.97 -8.03 -4.26
N ILE A 52 25.91 -7.86 -2.94
CA ILE A 52 27.09 -7.47 -2.16
C ILE A 52 27.99 -8.71 -2.00
N PRO A 53 29.30 -8.65 -2.35
CA PRO A 53 30.25 -9.75 -2.13
C PRO A 53 30.16 -10.31 -0.71
N GLU A 54 30.10 -11.65 -0.59
CA GLU A 54 29.54 -12.35 0.57
C GLU A 54 30.28 -12.20 1.91
N ALA A 55 31.50 -11.66 1.94
CA ALA A 55 32.43 -11.92 3.05
C ALA A 55 32.94 -10.70 3.83
N THR A 56 32.13 -9.64 4.02
CA THR A 56 32.53 -8.54 4.93
C THR A 56 31.65 -8.48 6.18
N ALA A 57 32.27 -8.26 7.35
CA ALA A 57 31.58 -8.05 8.63
C ALA A 57 30.49 -6.96 8.54
N THR A 58 30.63 -6.03 7.59
CA THR A 58 29.66 -4.99 7.25
C THR A 58 28.36 -5.55 6.70
N LYS A 59 28.38 -6.57 5.83
CA LYS A 59 27.17 -7.22 5.27
C LYS A 59 26.34 -7.86 6.37
N SER A 60 26.99 -8.56 7.31
CA SER A 60 26.29 -9.18 8.45
C SER A 60 25.61 -8.13 9.34
N ARG A 61 26.28 -7.00 9.62
CA ARG A 61 25.70 -5.90 10.40
C ARG A 61 24.51 -5.27 9.69
N GLN A 62 24.61 -5.04 8.39
CA GLN A 62 23.53 -4.48 7.58
C GLN A 62 22.33 -5.42 7.51
N SER A 63 22.56 -6.70 7.21
CA SER A 63 21.51 -7.73 7.21
C SER A 63 20.78 -7.80 8.55
N ARG A 64 21.52 -7.77 9.66
CA ARG A 64 20.94 -7.76 11.01
C ARG A 64 20.12 -6.51 11.30
N ALA A 65 20.58 -5.33 10.89
CA ALA A 65 19.80 -4.10 11.05
C ALA A 65 18.50 -4.14 10.23
N ARG A 66 18.55 -4.60 8.98
CA ARG A 66 17.36 -4.80 8.14
C ARG A 66 16.37 -5.75 8.80
N HIS A 67 16.87 -6.87 9.30
CA HIS A 67 16.05 -7.85 10.01
C HIS A 67 15.32 -7.22 11.19
N PHE A 68 16.00 -6.42 12.03
CA PHE A 68 15.35 -5.75 13.14
C PHE A 68 14.33 -4.69 12.70
N TYR A 69 14.59 -3.91 11.64
CA TYR A 69 13.56 -2.99 11.13
C TYR A 69 12.33 -3.75 10.62
N ARG A 70 12.52 -4.88 9.93
CA ARG A 70 11.42 -5.74 9.47
C ARG A 70 10.63 -6.30 10.64
N MET A 71 11.30 -6.81 11.67
CA MET A 71 10.61 -7.27 12.89
C MET A 71 9.75 -6.18 13.51
N VAL A 72 10.24 -4.94 13.60
CA VAL A 72 9.43 -3.81 14.10
C VAL A 72 8.26 -3.54 13.16
N GLN A 73 8.47 -3.55 11.85
CA GLN A 73 7.41 -3.33 10.86
C GLN A 73 6.32 -4.40 10.93
N ASP A 74 6.71 -5.67 11.03
CA ASP A 74 5.81 -6.82 11.12
C ASP A 74 5.02 -6.80 12.43
N SER A 75 5.59 -6.20 13.49
CA SER A 75 4.91 -6.03 14.77
C SER A 75 3.96 -4.83 14.75
N SER A 76 4.39 -3.69 14.19
CA SER A 76 3.60 -2.47 14.11
C SER A 76 4.16 -1.49 13.06
N ILE A 77 3.37 -1.20 12.03
CA ILE A 77 3.76 -0.27 10.96
C ILE A 77 3.94 1.16 11.49
N TYR A 78 3.15 1.56 12.49
CA TYR A 78 3.23 2.90 13.09
C TYR A 78 4.52 3.08 13.89
N LEU A 79 4.84 2.08 14.72
CA LEU A 79 6.09 2.05 15.47
C LEU A 79 7.29 2.01 14.54
N PHE A 80 7.22 1.23 13.46
CA PHE A 80 8.28 1.14 12.47
C PHE A 80 8.69 2.52 11.95
N LEU A 81 7.74 3.37 11.56
CA LEU A 81 8.09 4.70 11.06
C LEU A 81 8.83 5.52 12.12
N ALA A 82 8.36 5.52 13.36
CA ALA A 82 9.01 6.25 14.45
C ALA A 82 10.43 5.72 14.73
N VAL A 83 10.61 4.39 14.72
CA VAL A 83 11.91 3.75 14.89
C VAL A 83 12.84 4.07 13.73
N VAL A 84 12.38 4.03 12.49
CA VAL A 84 13.18 4.38 11.30
C VAL A 84 13.61 5.83 11.33
N LEU A 85 12.81 6.75 11.88
CA LEU A 85 13.20 8.15 12.02
C LEU A 85 14.24 8.35 13.14
N VAL A 86 14.03 7.74 14.31
CA VAL A 86 14.82 8.01 15.52
C VAL A 86 16.09 7.16 15.62
N VAL A 87 16.03 5.89 15.22
CA VAL A 87 17.07 4.90 15.50
C VAL A 87 17.83 4.59 14.21
N PRO A 88 19.12 4.95 14.10
CA PRO A 88 19.94 4.57 12.95
C PRO A 88 20.31 3.07 12.98
N PRO A 89 20.66 2.46 11.82
CA PRO A 89 20.97 1.03 11.72
C PRO A 89 22.07 0.54 12.68
N THR A 90 23.07 1.39 12.96
CA THR A 90 24.19 1.07 13.85
C THR A 90 23.75 0.90 15.30
N ILE A 91 22.79 1.71 15.76
CA ILE A 91 22.24 1.62 17.12
C ILE A 91 21.29 0.43 17.22
N LEU A 92 20.49 0.19 16.18
CA LEU A 92 19.52 -0.91 16.15
C LEU A 92 20.17 -2.29 16.39
N THR A 93 21.41 -2.47 15.94
CA THR A 93 22.18 -3.72 16.15
C THR A 93 23.00 -3.76 17.44
N SER A 94 23.01 -2.67 18.22
CA SER A 94 23.77 -2.59 19.46
C SER A 94 23.13 -3.42 20.56
N ARG A 95 23.95 -4.07 21.39
CA ARG A 95 23.48 -4.87 22.54
C ARG A 95 22.66 -4.04 23.53
N VAL A 96 22.99 -2.75 23.67
CA VAL A 96 22.30 -1.83 24.58
C VAL A 96 20.89 -1.52 24.11
N PHE A 97 20.63 -1.57 22.80
CA PHE A 97 19.29 -1.29 22.25
C PHE A 97 18.40 -2.53 22.18
N GLN A 98 18.96 -3.75 22.24
CA GLN A 98 18.19 -5.00 22.13
C GLN A 98 17.09 -5.14 23.20
N PRO A 99 17.29 -4.78 24.48
CA PRO A 99 16.21 -4.81 25.47
C PRO A 99 15.07 -3.85 25.13
N VAL A 100 15.39 -2.64 24.65
CA VAL A 100 14.41 -1.64 24.22
C VAL A 100 13.63 -2.14 23.00
N LEU A 101 14.33 -2.75 22.03
CA LEU A 101 13.70 -3.36 20.86
C LEU A 101 12.73 -4.49 21.26
N GLY A 102 13.13 -5.34 22.20
CA GLY A 102 12.26 -6.40 22.72
C GLY A 102 11.01 -5.86 23.42
N GLN A 103 11.15 -4.78 24.20
CA GLN A 103 10.01 -4.09 24.81
C GLN A 103 9.06 -3.52 23.75
N LEU A 104 9.60 -2.86 22.73
CA LEU A 104 8.81 -2.25 21.66
C LEU A 104 8.06 -3.28 20.81
N ILE A 105 8.68 -4.42 20.50
CA ILE A 105 8.06 -5.53 19.74
C ILE A 105 6.99 -6.24 20.59
N GLY A 106 7.15 -6.28 21.91
CA GLY A 106 6.22 -6.94 22.82
C GLY A 106 4.94 -6.13 23.13
N ILE A 107 4.74 -4.96 22.53
CA ILE A 107 3.53 -4.17 22.74
C ILE A 107 2.41 -4.76 21.90
N GLU A 108 1.44 -5.42 22.56
CA GLU A 108 0.38 -6.19 21.90
C GLU A 108 -0.70 -5.33 21.23
N SER A 109 -0.84 -4.04 21.59
CA SER A 109 -1.86 -3.15 21.05
C SER A 109 -1.28 -2.07 20.13
N ASP A 110 -1.63 -2.14 18.85
CA ASP A 110 -1.31 -1.10 17.85
C ASP A 110 -2.05 0.22 18.09
N ASP A 111 -3.13 0.19 18.88
CA ASP A 111 -4.03 1.33 19.06
C ASP A 111 -3.34 2.56 19.67
N GLU A 112 -2.36 2.36 20.56
CA GLU A 112 -1.66 3.47 21.23
C GLU A 112 -0.76 4.26 20.29
N PHE A 113 -0.32 3.64 19.20
CA PHE A 113 0.64 4.24 18.25
C PHE A 113 0.01 4.62 16.93
N ARG A 114 -1.29 4.37 16.74
CA ARG A 114 -1.97 4.62 15.49
C ARG A 114 -1.97 6.11 15.15
N PHE A 115 -1.52 6.44 13.95
CA PHE A 115 -1.65 7.77 13.35
C PHE A 115 -1.83 7.65 11.83
N GLN A 116 -2.29 8.73 11.20
CA GLN A 116 -2.36 8.83 9.74
C GLN A 116 -1.45 9.95 9.26
N LEU A 117 -0.90 9.76 8.08
CA LEU A 117 -0.09 10.75 7.40
C LEU A 117 -0.90 11.40 6.29
N ASN A 118 -0.64 12.68 6.02
CA ASN A 118 -1.36 13.43 5.00
C ASN A 118 -0.94 13.05 3.55
N ALA A 119 -1.71 13.55 2.58
CA ALA A 119 -1.46 13.31 1.15
C ALA A 119 -0.09 13.84 0.67
N LYS A 120 0.49 14.83 1.35
CA LYS A 120 1.84 15.32 1.04
C LYS A 120 2.89 14.27 1.39
N ALA A 121 2.78 13.65 2.56
CA ALA A 121 3.64 12.54 2.95
C ALA A 121 3.44 11.33 2.02
N GLN A 122 2.20 11.04 1.61
CA GLN A 122 1.92 9.98 0.64
C GLN A 122 2.71 10.17 -0.66
N LYS A 123 2.59 11.36 -1.28
CA LYS A 123 3.32 11.72 -2.50
C LYS A 123 4.83 11.59 -2.32
N PHE A 124 5.35 11.94 -1.15
CA PHE A 124 6.77 11.77 -0.82
C PHE A 124 7.19 10.29 -0.83
N PHE A 125 6.41 9.39 -0.21
CA PHE A 125 6.72 7.97 -0.23
C PHE A 125 6.60 7.36 -1.63
N GLU A 126 5.56 7.72 -2.39
CA GLU A 126 5.36 7.28 -3.77
C GLU A 126 6.51 7.71 -4.69
N SER A 127 6.91 8.99 -4.63
CA SER A 127 8.02 9.49 -5.44
C SER A 127 9.36 8.86 -5.05
N THR A 128 9.62 8.74 -3.74
CA THR A 128 10.87 8.13 -3.23
C THR A 128 10.96 6.65 -3.63
N ALA A 129 9.85 5.90 -3.55
CA ALA A 129 9.81 4.49 -3.90
C ALA A 129 10.03 4.26 -5.39
N ALA A 130 9.46 5.11 -6.24
CA ALA A 130 9.67 5.10 -7.68
C ALA A 130 11.12 5.44 -8.04
N GLU A 131 11.68 6.48 -7.43
CA GLU A 131 13.07 6.91 -7.66
C GLU A 131 14.10 5.86 -7.20
N GLN A 132 13.86 5.24 -6.05
CA GLN A 132 14.84 4.34 -5.43
C GLN A 132 14.62 2.85 -5.77
N GLY A 133 13.56 2.54 -6.52
CA GLY A 133 13.30 1.23 -7.09
C GLY A 133 12.77 0.19 -6.08
N PHE A 134 11.97 0.61 -5.10
CA PHE A 134 11.33 -0.31 -4.14
C PHE A 134 9.79 -0.25 -4.14
N ALA A 135 9.19 0.41 -5.13
CA ALA A 135 7.73 0.59 -5.22
C ALA A 135 6.93 -0.71 -5.29
N THR A 136 7.55 -1.81 -5.72
CA THR A 136 6.92 -3.14 -5.84
C THR A 136 7.22 -4.05 -4.64
N GLU A 137 7.99 -3.58 -3.65
CA GLU A 137 8.37 -4.40 -2.51
C GLU A 137 7.19 -4.60 -1.56
N ILE A 138 6.92 -5.85 -1.17
CA ILE A 138 5.78 -6.21 -0.31
C ILE A 138 5.76 -5.39 1.00
N PRO A 139 6.89 -5.21 1.72
CA PRO A 139 6.89 -4.40 2.93
C PRO A 139 6.50 -2.93 2.67
N TYR A 140 6.90 -2.36 1.53
CA TYR A 140 6.51 -1.01 1.15
C TYR A 140 5.01 -0.93 0.84
N ILE A 141 4.46 -1.87 0.07
CA ILE A 141 3.04 -1.92 -0.25
C ILE A 141 2.20 -2.03 1.03
N SER A 142 2.59 -2.92 1.95
CA SER A 142 1.91 -3.06 3.25
C SER A 142 1.98 -1.77 4.08
N PHE A 143 3.13 -1.10 4.08
CA PHE A 143 3.29 0.19 4.75
C PHE A 143 2.35 1.26 4.18
N MET A 144 2.31 1.38 2.85
CA MET A 144 1.44 2.34 2.16
C MET A 144 -0.04 2.06 2.46
N GLY A 145 -0.43 0.78 2.46
CA GLY A 145 -1.74 0.32 2.89
C GLY A 145 -2.06 0.82 4.29
N SER A 146 -1.26 0.52 5.31
CA SER A 146 -1.65 0.87 6.69
C SER A 146 -1.57 2.37 7.03
N MET A 147 -0.67 3.12 6.37
CA MET A 147 -0.45 4.55 6.66
C MET A 147 -1.37 5.49 5.86
N PHE A 148 -1.72 5.08 4.63
CA PHE A 148 -2.47 5.89 3.67
C PHE A 148 -3.73 5.19 3.16
N SER A 149 -4.14 4.07 3.76
CA SER A 149 -5.56 3.70 3.76
C SER A 149 -6.29 4.81 4.50
N ALA A 150 -6.57 5.90 3.78
CA ALA A 150 -7.80 6.59 4.00
C ALA A 150 -8.87 5.48 4.04
N PRO A 151 -9.92 5.63 4.86
CA PRO A 151 -11.21 5.23 4.37
C PRO A 151 -11.46 6.09 3.11
N GLU A 152 -10.83 5.76 1.98
CA GLU A 152 -11.62 5.60 0.79
C GLU A 152 -12.59 4.43 1.11
N THR A 153 -13.56 4.69 1.99
CA THR A 153 -14.90 4.71 1.45
C THR A 153 -14.81 5.66 0.25
N ARG A 154 -14.38 5.13 -0.90
CA ARG A 154 -15.31 5.19 -2.00
C ARG A 154 -16.56 4.67 -1.35
N ASP A 155 -17.37 5.61 -0.88
CA ASP A 155 -18.75 5.38 -0.58
C ASP A 155 -19.31 5.09 -1.97
N ILE A 156 -18.93 3.92 -2.53
CA ILE A 156 -19.77 3.15 -3.40
C ILE A 156 -20.89 2.83 -2.43
N LYS A 157 -21.76 3.84 -2.25
CA LYS A 157 -23.13 3.61 -1.88
C LYS A 157 -23.53 2.63 -2.94
N LEU A 158 -23.55 1.36 -2.56
CA LEU A 158 -24.22 0.33 -3.31
C LEU A 158 -25.64 0.86 -3.41
N ALA A 159 -25.91 1.57 -4.49
CA ALA A 159 -27.25 1.88 -4.90
C ALA A 159 -27.79 0.53 -5.32
N TYR A 160 -28.30 -0.22 -4.33
CA TYR A 160 -29.11 -1.40 -4.56
C TYR A 160 -30.30 -0.87 -5.35
N SER A 161 -30.18 -0.99 -6.66
CA SER A 161 -31.18 -0.49 -7.56
C SER A 161 -32.29 -1.54 -7.56
N LEU A 162 -33.34 -1.26 -6.80
CA LEU A 162 -34.66 -1.85 -7.06
C LEU A 162 -35.17 -1.26 -8.38
N VAL A 163 -34.45 -1.51 -9.48
CA VAL A 163 -34.92 -1.16 -10.82
C VAL A 163 -36.10 -2.08 -11.08
N SER A 164 -37.27 -1.48 -11.31
CA SER A 164 -38.43 -2.24 -11.79
C SER A 164 -38.02 -3.06 -13.01
N ARG A 165 -38.53 -4.28 -13.13
CA ARG A 165 -38.26 -5.15 -14.28
C ARG A 165 -38.55 -4.41 -15.60
N ASP A 166 -39.58 -3.56 -15.61
CA ASP A 166 -40.00 -2.77 -16.77
C ASP A 166 -39.02 -1.65 -17.13
N HIS A 167 -38.13 -1.26 -16.21
CA HIS A 167 -37.12 -0.21 -16.41
C HIS A 167 -35.73 -0.76 -16.73
N VAL A 168 -35.53 -2.08 -16.73
CA VAL A 168 -34.22 -2.69 -16.98
C VAL A 168 -33.68 -2.31 -18.36
N GLU A 169 -34.52 -2.37 -19.40
CA GLU A 169 -34.10 -2.00 -20.77
C GLU A 169 -33.70 -0.52 -20.86
N MET A 170 -34.49 0.36 -20.25
CA MET A 170 -34.22 1.79 -20.21
C MET A 170 -32.91 2.08 -19.46
N PHE A 171 -32.69 1.42 -18.33
CA PHE A 171 -31.45 1.54 -17.57
C PHE A 171 -30.23 1.15 -18.41
N PHE A 172 -30.27 0.02 -19.12
CA PHE A 172 -29.17 -0.37 -20.01
C PHE A 172 -28.96 0.60 -21.19
N LYS A 173 -30.03 1.19 -21.73
CA LYS A 173 -29.93 2.24 -22.75
C LYS A 173 -29.20 3.48 -22.24
N GLU A 174 -29.52 3.93 -21.03
CA GLU A 174 -28.85 5.07 -20.39
C GLU A 174 -27.37 4.78 -20.10
N ILE A 175 -27.04 3.58 -19.62
CA ILE A 175 -25.64 3.15 -19.41
C ILE A 175 -24.88 3.14 -20.73
N LEU A 176 -25.47 2.56 -21.78
CA LEU A 176 -24.86 2.54 -23.11
C LEU A 176 -24.66 3.96 -23.64
N GLN A 177 -25.65 4.84 -23.49
CA GLN A 177 -25.55 6.24 -23.88
C GLN A 177 -24.38 6.92 -23.16
N GLY A 178 -24.25 6.72 -21.85
CA GLY A 178 -23.13 7.22 -21.06
C GLY A 178 -21.76 6.72 -21.57
N VAL A 179 -21.66 5.44 -21.92
CA VAL A 179 -20.45 4.85 -22.50
C VAL A 179 -20.06 5.52 -23.82
N VAL A 180 -21.00 5.63 -24.76
CA VAL A 180 -20.71 6.18 -26.11
C VAL A 180 -20.48 7.69 -26.10
N THR A 181 -20.98 8.41 -25.09
CA THR A 181 -20.69 9.84 -24.90
C THR A 181 -19.44 10.12 -24.06
N SER A 182 -18.75 9.08 -23.58
CA SER A 182 -17.60 9.26 -22.70
C SER A 182 -16.39 9.84 -23.46
N GLN A 183 -15.55 10.60 -22.75
CA GLN A 183 -14.31 11.14 -23.31
C GLN A 183 -13.34 10.03 -23.77
N MET A 184 -13.36 8.89 -23.06
CA MET A 184 -12.55 7.72 -23.40
C MET A 184 -12.98 7.12 -24.75
N TRP A 185 -14.30 7.00 -24.98
CA TRP A 185 -14.84 6.54 -26.26
C TRP A 185 -14.40 7.44 -27.43
N ALA A 186 -14.55 8.76 -27.27
CA ALA A 186 -14.12 9.72 -28.29
C ALA A 186 -12.61 9.62 -28.60
N THR A 187 -11.79 9.33 -27.58
CA THR A 187 -10.34 9.16 -27.72
C THR A 187 -10.00 7.89 -28.51
N GLU A 188 -10.68 6.78 -28.24
CA GLU A 188 -10.48 5.50 -28.93
C GLU A 188 -10.95 5.55 -30.39
N GLU A 189 -12.08 6.22 -30.64
CA GLU A 189 -12.60 6.46 -31.99
C GLU A 189 -11.60 7.29 -32.81
N ALA A 190 -11.02 8.35 -32.23
CA ALA A 190 -10.01 9.17 -32.90
C ALA A 190 -8.72 8.39 -33.23
N GLN A 191 -8.41 7.33 -32.47
CA GLN A 191 -7.27 6.45 -32.73
C GLN A 191 -7.55 5.40 -33.82
N GLY A 192 -8.79 5.31 -34.32
CA GLY A 192 -9.17 4.37 -35.38
C GLY A 192 -9.19 2.90 -34.94
N GLY A 193 -9.20 2.65 -33.63
CA GLY A 193 -9.33 1.31 -33.07
C GLY A 193 -10.75 0.77 -33.21
N ASN A 194 -10.89 -0.54 -33.36
CA ASN A 194 -12.20 -1.23 -33.37
C ASN A 194 -12.53 -1.91 -32.04
N THR A 195 -11.83 -1.54 -30.97
CA THR A 195 -11.99 -2.06 -29.61
C THR A 195 -12.09 -0.91 -28.62
N THR A 196 -12.91 -1.05 -27.60
CA THR A 196 -13.06 -0.04 -26.54
C THR A 196 -12.68 -0.60 -25.17
N GLY A 197 -11.95 0.19 -24.37
CA GLY A 197 -11.66 -0.01 -22.95
C GLY A 197 -12.71 0.62 -22.03
N CYS A 198 -13.72 1.31 -22.57
CA CYS A 198 -14.82 1.93 -21.81
C CYS A 198 -15.66 0.91 -21.03
N MET A 199 -15.50 -0.39 -21.33
CA MET A 199 -16.09 -1.50 -20.59
C MET A 199 -14.99 -2.52 -20.25
N THR A 200 -14.67 -2.64 -18.96
CA THR A 200 -13.70 -3.62 -18.46
C THR A 200 -14.40 -4.67 -17.61
N ILE A 201 -14.20 -5.94 -17.95
CA ILE A 201 -14.68 -7.09 -17.18
C ILE A 201 -13.44 -7.78 -16.59
N PHE A 202 -13.36 -7.85 -15.26
CA PHE A 202 -12.27 -8.55 -14.58
C PHE A 202 -12.65 -10.02 -14.39
N ILE A 203 -11.94 -10.90 -15.09
CA ILE A 203 -12.08 -12.35 -14.95
C ILE A 203 -10.69 -12.90 -14.56
N PRO A 204 -10.49 -13.34 -13.31
CA PRO A 204 -9.21 -13.91 -12.89
C PRO A 204 -9.00 -15.28 -13.52
N SER A 205 -7.74 -15.61 -13.77
CA SER A 205 -7.28 -16.88 -14.34
C SER A 205 -7.11 -17.99 -13.30
N ASN A 206 -7.18 -17.67 -12.01
CA ASN A 206 -7.11 -18.62 -10.91
C ASN A 206 -8.52 -18.94 -10.40
N GLN A 207 -8.87 -20.23 -10.31
CA GLN A 207 -10.16 -20.71 -9.79
C GLN A 207 -10.45 -20.29 -8.33
N SER A 208 -9.43 -19.90 -7.57
CA SER A 208 -9.57 -19.47 -6.17
C SER A 208 -9.77 -17.96 -5.98
N GLN A 209 -9.92 -17.19 -7.06
CA GLN A 209 -10.14 -15.75 -7.01
C GLN A 209 -11.46 -15.40 -7.67
N ASP A 210 -12.21 -14.50 -7.04
CA ASP A 210 -13.46 -14.01 -7.60
C ASP A 210 -13.18 -12.98 -8.70
N GLY A 211 -13.87 -13.12 -9.84
CA GLY A 211 -13.98 -12.05 -10.84
C GLY A 211 -15.14 -11.12 -10.51
N SER A 212 -15.05 -9.86 -10.91
CA SER A 212 -16.10 -8.88 -10.62
C SER A 212 -16.61 -8.23 -11.90
N CYS A 213 -17.85 -8.61 -12.26
CA CYS A 213 -18.76 -7.86 -13.12
C CYS A 213 -20.16 -8.38 -12.81
N ASN A 214 -20.95 -7.67 -11.99
CA ASN A 214 -22.25 -8.18 -11.54
C ASN A 214 -23.38 -7.72 -12.48
N ILE A 215 -23.61 -8.50 -13.53
CA ILE A 215 -24.85 -8.49 -14.30
C ILE A 215 -25.35 -9.93 -14.35
N MET A 216 -26.47 -10.22 -13.69
CA MET A 216 -27.09 -11.55 -13.77
C MET A 216 -27.82 -11.68 -15.11
N VAL A 217 -27.28 -12.51 -15.98
CA VAL A 217 -27.85 -12.85 -17.29
C VAL A 217 -28.07 -14.35 -17.39
N ASP A 218 -28.95 -14.77 -18.29
CA ASP A 218 -29.08 -16.18 -18.62
C ASP A 218 -27.73 -16.73 -19.14
N ARG A 219 -27.32 -17.88 -18.59
CA ARG A 219 -26.03 -18.52 -18.91
C ARG A 219 -25.89 -18.83 -20.40
N THR A 220 -26.97 -19.28 -21.05
CA THR A 220 -26.95 -19.67 -22.47
C THR A 220 -26.75 -18.43 -23.35
N MET A 221 -27.48 -17.36 -23.05
CA MET A 221 -27.35 -16.07 -23.73
C MET A 221 -25.96 -15.45 -23.57
N LEU A 222 -25.35 -15.57 -22.39
CA LEU A 222 -24.00 -15.09 -22.14
C LEU A 222 -22.97 -15.80 -23.00
N ILE A 223 -22.98 -17.14 -23.00
CA ILE A 223 -22.05 -17.95 -23.80
C ILE A 223 -22.22 -17.65 -25.29
N GLN A 224 -23.46 -17.58 -25.79
CA GLN A 224 -23.74 -17.19 -27.18
C GLN A 224 -23.18 -15.81 -27.52
N SER A 225 -23.29 -14.84 -26.60
CA SER A 225 -22.79 -13.48 -26.81
C SER A 225 -21.27 -13.43 -26.86
N ILE A 226 -20.57 -14.15 -25.98
CA ILE A 226 -19.09 -14.27 -25.97
C ILE A 226 -18.59 -14.77 -27.34
N HIS A 227 -19.22 -15.81 -27.87
CA HIS A 227 -18.90 -16.34 -29.20
C HIS A 227 -19.23 -15.35 -30.31
N LYS A 228 -20.44 -14.76 -30.28
CA LYS A 228 -20.92 -13.80 -31.29
C LYS A 228 -20.00 -12.60 -31.43
N PHE A 229 -19.51 -12.05 -30.32
CA PHE A 229 -18.64 -10.86 -30.33
C PHE A 229 -17.15 -11.20 -30.46
N LYS A 230 -16.79 -12.45 -30.76
CA LYS A 230 -15.41 -12.90 -30.92
C LYS A 230 -14.52 -12.43 -29.77
N MET A 231 -15.00 -12.58 -28.52
CA MET A 231 -14.19 -12.36 -27.32
C MET A 231 -13.19 -13.52 -27.12
N THR A 232 -12.53 -13.93 -28.21
CA THR A 232 -11.82 -15.21 -28.40
C THR A 232 -10.36 -15.18 -27.96
N LYS A 233 -9.91 -14.15 -27.23
CA LYS A 233 -8.65 -14.23 -26.47
C LYS A 233 -8.80 -15.01 -25.16
N LEU A 234 -10.02 -15.46 -24.84
CA LEU A 234 -10.28 -16.39 -23.76
C LEU A 234 -9.72 -17.77 -24.13
N LYS A 235 -8.53 -18.12 -23.60
CA LYS A 235 -8.21 -19.53 -23.35
C LYS A 235 -9.11 -19.96 -22.18
N LEU A 236 -10.21 -20.62 -22.52
CA LEU A 236 -11.01 -21.35 -21.56
C LEU A 236 -10.32 -22.71 -21.39
N ASP A 237 -9.57 -22.87 -20.32
CA ASP A 237 -9.14 -24.18 -19.83
C ASP A 237 -10.26 -24.80 -18.99
#